data_AF-A0A2V8XKZ4-F1
#
_entry.id   AF-A0A2V8XKZ4-F1
#
_cell.length_a   1.000
_cell.length_b   1.000
_cell.length_c   1.000
_cell.angle_alpha   90.00
_cell.angle_beta   90.00
_cell.angle_gamma   90.00
#
_symmetry.space_group_name_H-M   'P 1'
#
loop_
_entity.id
_entity.type
_entity.pdbx_description
1 polymer ?
#
loop_
_entity_poly.entity_id
_entity_poly.type
_entity_poly.pdbx_seq_one_letter_code
_entity_poly.pdbx_strand_id
1 'polypeptide(L)'
;MKFASIAILRAMAATWVVWLFSVPVIGAQEPSGQRPPMAEEIFKNVQILKGIPVDQFMGTMGFFSASTGLNCTDCHVDGSAGEWARYADEKALKQMARKMMLMVDSINKTNFAGRPVVTCNTCHRGSPHPSAMPSLDLLYSSQPAEEPGDPIQQAPGQPPADQILDRYLQAIGGL
;
A
#
# COMPACT_ATOMS: atom_id res chain seq x y z
N MET A 1 -63.70 -37.31 37.06
CA MET A 1 -63.27 -36.49 35.90
C MET A 1 -62.02 -35.68 36.26
N LYS A 2 -60.86 -36.34 36.42
CA LYS A 2 -59.57 -35.70 36.78
C LYS A 2 -58.38 -36.58 36.34
N PHE A 3 -58.33 -37.07 35.09
CA PHE A 3 -57.22 -37.94 34.65
C PHE A 3 -56.79 -37.76 33.17
N ALA A 4 -57.27 -36.73 32.47
CA ALA A 4 -56.97 -36.55 31.04
C ALA A 4 -55.93 -35.44 30.71
N SER A 5 -55.44 -34.68 31.70
CA SER A 5 -54.64 -33.47 31.43
C SER A 5 -53.14 -33.60 31.70
N ILE A 6 -52.65 -34.72 32.24
CA ILE A 6 -51.23 -34.89 32.62
C ILE A 6 -50.43 -35.70 31.59
N ALA A 7 -51.10 -36.51 30.75
CA ALA A 7 -50.42 -37.34 29.75
C ALA A 7 -49.92 -36.54 28.53
N ILE A 8 -50.52 -35.38 28.23
CA ILE A 8 -50.16 -34.58 27.05
C ILE A 8 -48.92 -33.71 27.32
N LEU A 9 -48.66 -33.30 28.57
CA LEU A 9 -47.47 -32.51 28.92
C LEU A 9 -46.16 -33.31 28.92
N ARG A 10 -46.21 -34.66 28.97
CA ARG A 10 -44.99 -35.49 28.95
C ARG A 10 -44.56 -35.89 27.53
N ALA A 11 -45.44 -35.77 26.53
CA ALA A 11 -45.11 -36.12 25.14
C ALA A 11 -44.51 -34.94 24.34
N MET A 12 -44.72 -33.69 24.77
CA MET A 12 -44.16 -32.52 24.08
C MET A 12 -42.77 -32.11 24.58
N ALA A 13 -42.32 -32.65 25.73
CA ALA A 13 -40.98 -32.41 26.26
C ALA A 13 -39.91 -33.34 25.65
N ALA A 14 -40.31 -34.49 25.08
CA ALA A 14 -39.37 -35.48 24.54
C ALA A 14 -38.96 -35.20 23.08
N THR A 15 -39.69 -34.37 22.34
CA THR A 15 -39.39 -34.04 20.94
C THR A 15 -38.66 -32.70 20.77
N TRP A 16 -38.52 -31.89 21.83
CA TRP A 16 -37.74 -30.65 21.83
C TRP A 16 -36.29 -30.82 22.32
N VAL A 17 -35.91 -32.00 22.84
CA VAL A 17 -34.52 -32.27 23.28
C VAL A 17 -33.67 -32.88 22.15
N VAL A 18 -34.29 -33.45 21.12
CA VAL A 18 -33.56 -34.13 20.02
C VAL A 18 -33.06 -33.15 18.95
N TRP A 19 -33.56 -31.90 18.91
CA TRP A 19 -33.15 -30.90 17.92
C TRP A 19 -32.12 -29.87 18.42
N LEU A 20 -31.63 -29.99 19.66
CA LEU A 20 -30.60 -29.10 20.21
C LEU A 20 -29.16 -29.66 20.15
N PHE A 21 -28.96 -30.85 19.60
CA PHE A 21 -27.65 -31.53 19.57
C PHE A 21 -27.10 -31.79 18.16
N SER A 22 -27.50 -31.00 17.16
CA SER A 22 -26.91 -31.08 15.81
C SER A 22 -26.56 -29.69 15.30
N VAL A 23 -25.74 -28.98 16.06
CA VAL A 23 -24.93 -27.89 15.49
C VAL A 23 -23.77 -28.58 14.78
N PRO A 24 -23.66 -28.53 13.44
CA PRO A 24 -22.42 -28.94 12.79
C PRO A 24 -21.36 -27.98 13.31
N VAL A 25 -20.36 -28.52 14.01
CA VAL A 25 -19.11 -27.82 14.22
C VAL A 25 -18.51 -27.63 12.84
N ILE A 26 -18.86 -26.52 12.19
CA ILE A 26 -18.07 -25.97 11.11
C ILE A 26 -16.77 -25.62 11.80
N GLY A 27 -15.81 -26.54 11.74
CA GLY A 27 -14.45 -26.24 12.11
C GLY A 27 -14.08 -25.00 11.32
N ALA A 28 -13.84 -23.89 12.02
CA ALA A 28 -13.11 -22.79 11.44
C ALA A 28 -11.80 -23.41 10.99
N GLN A 29 -11.69 -23.66 9.69
CA GLN A 29 -10.45 -24.06 9.08
C GLN A 29 -9.55 -22.85 9.27
N GLU A 30 -8.69 -22.89 10.28
CA GLU A 30 -7.64 -21.89 10.43
C GLU A 30 -6.96 -21.82 9.07
N PRO A 31 -6.83 -20.61 8.47
CA PRO A 31 -6.08 -20.47 7.24
C PRO A 31 -4.73 -21.08 7.53
N SER A 32 -4.32 -22.09 6.75
CA SER A 32 -3.07 -22.82 6.93
C SER A 32 -1.95 -21.81 7.20
N GLY A 33 -1.55 -21.74 8.47
CA GLY A 33 -0.89 -20.59 9.07
C GLY A 33 0.59 -20.52 8.74
N GLN A 34 0.94 -20.29 7.48
CA GLN A 34 2.29 -19.87 7.14
C GLN A 34 2.41 -18.38 7.45
N ARG A 35 3.16 -18.06 8.52
CA ARG A 35 3.56 -16.68 8.83
C ARG A 35 4.25 -16.09 7.58
N PRO A 36 3.91 -14.86 7.16
CA PRO A 36 4.55 -14.24 6.01
C PRO A 36 6.07 -14.12 6.25
N PRO A 37 6.91 -14.29 5.21
CA PRO A 37 8.36 -14.24 5.36
C PRO A 37 8.79 -12.85 5.86
N MET A 38 9.69 -12.84 6.85
CA MET A 38 10.19 -11.59 7.43
C MET A 38 11.39 -11.06 6.65
N ALA A 39 11.55 -9.73 6.64
CA ALA A 39 12.58 -9.08 5.84
C ALA A 39 13.99 -9.56 6.16
N GLU A 40 14.33 -9.74 7.44
CA GLU A 40 15.64 -10.21 7.89
C GLU A 40 15.93 -11.70 7.60
N GLU A 41 14.89 -12.48 7.28
CA GLU A 41 15.05 -13.89 6.89
C GLU A 41 15.46 -14.01 5.42
N ILE A 42 14.98 -13.08 4.58
CA ILE A 42 15.16 -13.10 3.13
C ILE A 42 16.31 -12.18 2.68
N PHE A 43 16.40 -10.98 3.26
CA PHE A 43 17.36 -9.96 2.86
C PHE A 43 18.57 -9.90 3.81
N LYS A 44 19.75 -9.70 3.23
CA LYS A 44 20.99 -9.52 3.99
C LYS A 44 21.19 -8.06 4.37
N ASN A 45 21.83 -7.84 5.52
CA ASN A 45 22.20 -6.51 6.02
C ASN A 45 21.00 -5.55 6.27
N VAL A 46 19.88 -6.12 6.76
CA VAL A 46 18.76 -5.37 7.32
C VAL A 46 19.12 -4.95 8.75
N GLN A 47 19.24 -3.64 9.01
CA GLN A 47 19.69 -3.13 10.31
C GLN A 47 18.56 -2.45 11.10
N ILE A 48 17.76 -1.60 10.44
CA ILE A 48 16.70 -0.81 11.08
C ILE A 48 15.31 -1.43 10.87
N LEU A 49 14.98 -1.81 9.63
CA LEU A 49 13.66 -2.36 9.25
C LEU A 49 13.54 -3.87 9.53
N LYS A 50 13.81 -4.29 10.76
CA LYS A 50 13.64 -5.70 11.18
C LYS A 50 12.22 -5.95 11.69
N GLY A 51 11.78 -7.20 11.65
CA GLY A 51 10.48 -7.64 12.20
C GLY A 51 9.28 -7.20 11.36
N ILE A 52 9.51 -6.76 10.11
CA ILE A 52 8.44 -6.45 9.15
C ILE A 52 8.42 -7.51 8.04
N PRO A 53 7.25 -7.83 7.47
CA PRO A 53 7.20 -8.78 6.37
C PRO A 53 7.81 -8.19 5.08
N VAL A 54 8.21 -9.07 4.17
CA VAL A 54 8.92 -8.71 2.93
C VAL A 54 8.16 -7.68 2.08
N ASP A 55 6.83 -7.77 2.01
CA ASP A 55 5.99 -6.84 1.26
C ASP A 55 6.08 -5.41 1.82
N GLN A 56 6.04 -5.25 3.14
CA GLN A 56 6.19 -3.95 3.80
C GLN A 56 7.60 -3.40 3.65
N PHE A 57 8.61 -4.26 3.70
CA PHE A 57 10.00 -3.86 3.46
C PHE A 57 10.17 -3.30 2.05
N MET A 58 9.66 -4.01 1.04
CA MET A 58 9.72 -3.55 -0.36
C MET A 58 8.87 -2.30 -0.59
N GLY A 59 7.70 -2.20 0.04
CA GLY A 59 6.88 -0.99 0.03
C GLY A 59 7.60 0.21 0.63
N THR A 60 8.38 0.00 1.70
CA THR A 60 9.21 1.04 2.32
C THR A 60 10.31 1.53 1.38
N MET A 61 10.96 0.62 0.62
CA MET A 61 11.94 1.02 -0.39
C MET A 61 11.31 1.85 -1.51
N GLY A 62 10.12 1.44 -1.98
CA GLY A 62 9.34 2.22 -2.95
C GLY A 62 8.98 3.62 -2.42
N PHE A 63 8.60 3.72 -1.14
CA PHE A 63 8.31 5.00 -0.49
C PHE A 63 9.55 5.91 -0.40
N PHE A 64 10.74 5.36 -0.12
CA PHE A 64 11.98 6.12 -0.14
C PHE A 64 12.30 6.66 -1.53
N SER A 65 12.16 5.83 -2.57
CA SER A 65 12.35 6.24 -3.96
C SER A 65 11.38 7.37 -4.35
N ALA A 66 10.09 7.20 -4.07
CA ALA A 66 9.09 8.23 -4.34
C ALA A 66 9.35 9.55 -3.58
N SER A 67 9.80 9.45 -2.33
CA SER A 67 10.07 10.64 -1.51
C SER A 67 11.31 11.40 -1.95
N THR A 68 12.33 10.70 -2.44
CA THR A 68 13.66 11.29 -2.75
C THR A 68 13.90 11.50 -4.24
N GLY A 69 13.06 10.96 -5.12
CA GLY A 69 13.31 10.97 -6.57
C GLY A 69 14.45 10.07 -7.02
N LEU A 70 15.08 9.32 -6.09
CA LEU A 70 16.11 8.34 -6.40
C LEU A 70 15.49 6.98 -6.74
N ASN A 71 16.25 6.16 -7.46
CA ASN A 71 15.89 4.79 -7.77
C ASN A 71 16.70 3.77 -6.93
N CYS A 72 16.43 2.48 -7.16
CA CYS A 72 17.05 1.37 -6.46
C CYS A 72 18.59 1.40 -6.56
N THR A 73 19.13 1.62 -7.75
CA THR A 73 20.58 1.64 -8.03
C THR A 73 21.27 2.95 -7.66
N ASP A 74 20.52 4.02 -7.39
CA ASP A 74 21.08 5.23 -6.80
C ASP A 74 21.43 4.97 -5.33
N CYS A 75 20.53 4.32 -4.58
CA CYS A 75 20.74 4.02 -3.16
C CYS A 75 21.61 2.78 -2.92
N HIS A 76 21.51 1.77 -3.78
CA HIS A 76 22.28 0.52 -3.69
C HIS A 76 23.42 0.49 -4.70
N VAL A 77 24.33 -0.48 -4.59
CA VAL A 77 25.49 -0.57 -5.50
C VAL A 77 25.04 -0.96 -6.92
N ASP A 78 25.84 -0.59 -7.91
CA ASP A 78 25.62 -0.99 -9.29
C ASP A 78 25.64 -2.53 -9.42
N GLY A 79 24.78 -3.05 -10.30
CA GLY A 79 24.55 -4.49 -10.47
C GLY A 79 23.55 -5.11 -9.49
N SER A 80 23.08 -4.37 -8.47
CA SER A 80 22.04 -4.86 -7.55
C SER A 80 20.74 -5.25 -8.25
N ALA A 81 20.37 -4.58 -9.34
CA ALA A 81 19.21 -4.93 -10.16
C ALA A 81 19.26 -6.36 -10.74
N GLY A 82 20.47 -6.91 -10.96
CA GLY A 82 20.66 -8.27 -11.48
C GLY A 82 20.97 -9.33 -10.42
N GLU A 83 21.38 -8.91 -9.21
CA GLU A 83 21.77 -9.82 -8.13
C GLU A 83 21.27 -9.31 -6.78
N TRP A 84 20.25 -9.95 -6.23
CA TRP A 84 19.60 -9.54 -4.98
C TRP A 84 20.54 -9.44 -3.78
N ALA A 85 21.57 -10.29 -3.74
CA ALA A 85 22.56 -10.27 -2.67
C ALA A 85 23.32 -8.93 -2.59
N ARG A 86 23.54 -8.26 -3.73
CA ARG A 86 24.27 -6.98 -3.80
C ARG A 86 23.47 -5.81 -3.22
N TYR A 87 22.15 -5.93 -3.05
CA TYR A 87 21.39 -4.92 -2.28
C TYR A 87 21.89 -4.80 -0.83
N ALA A 88 22.55 -5.84 -0.31
CA ALA A 88 23.14 -5.86 1.02
C ALA A 88 24.43 -5.04 1.12
N ASP A 89 25.11 -4.79 0.00
CA ASP A 89 26.37 -4.05 -0.02
C ASP A 89 26.20 -2.62 0.50
N GLU A 90 27.30 -2.06 1.02
CA GLU A 90 27.30 -0.70 1.54
C GLU A 90 27.55 0.32 0.43
N LYS A 91 26.79 1.40 0.48
CA LYS A 91 26.96 2.61 -0.34
C LYS A 91 26.68 3.81 0.55
N ALA A 92 27.33 4.94 0.26
CA ALA A 92 27.17 6.16 1.07
C ALA A 92 25.70 6.59 1.21
N LEU A 93 24.91 6.51 0.13
CA LEU A 93 23.49 6.85 0.13
C LEU A 93 22.66 5.90 1.01
N LYS A 94 22.95 4.58 0.99
CA LYS A 94 22.32 3.61 1.89
C LYS A 94 22.60 3.90 3.36
N GLN A 95 23.84 4.25 3.70
CA GLN A 95 24.21 4.65 5.07
C GLN A 95 23.52 5.95 5.48
N MET A 96 23.40 6.91 4.57
CA MET A 96 22.67 8.15 4.81
C MET A 96 21.18 7.89 5.04
N ALA A 97 20.55 7.04 4.23
CA ALA A 97 19.14 6.66 4.40
C ALA A 97 18.88 6.07 5.79
N ARG A 98 19.78 5.21 6.30
CA ARG A 98 19.69 4.70 7.69
C ARG A 98 19.72 5.82 8.73
N LYS A 99 20.61 6.80 8.58
CA LYS A 99 20.65 7.97 9.47
C LYS A 99 19.36 8.79 9.39
N MET A 100 18.82 8.99 8.19
CA MET A 100 17.57 9.73 7.97
C MET A 100 16.38 9.02 8.61
N MET A 101 16.32 7.69 8.55
CA MET A 101 15.28 6.91 9.22
C MET A 101 15.28 7.15 10.74
N LEU A 102 16.46 7.09 11.38
CA LEU A 102 16.59 7.37 12.82
C LEU A 102 16.24 8.82 13.15
N MET A 103 16.60 9.76 12.28
CA MET A 103 16.26 11.18 12.44
C MET A 103 14.74 11.40 12.39
N VAL A 104 14.04 10.84 11.39
CA VAL A 104 12.59 10.98 11.23
C VAL A 104 11.84 10.31 12.39
N ASP A 105 12.27 9.10 12.79
CA ASP A 105 11.72 8.41 13.96
C ASP A 105 11.89 9.25 15.23
N SER A 106 13.08 9.82 15.44
CA SER A 106 13.38 10.71 16.58
C SER A 106 12.50 11.96 16.58
N ILE A 107 12.34 12.62 15.43
CA ILE A 107 11.47 13.81 15.31
C ILE A 107 10.03 13.47 15.68
N ASN A 108 9.49 12.37 15.15
CA ASN A 108 8.13 11.93 15.40
C ASN A 108 7.90 11.54 16.87
N LYS A 109 8.83 10.80 17.47
CA LYS A 109 8.75 10.44 18.90
C LYS A 109 8.83 11.65 19.80
N THR A 110 9.78 12.54 19.55
CA THR A 110 10.07 13.69 20.43
C THR A 110 8.98 14.76 20.35
N ASN A 111 8.45 15.04 19.15
CA ASN A 111 7.59 16.21 18.92
C ASN A 111 6.12 15.85 18.64
N PHE A 112 5.83 14.61 18.25
CA PHE A 112 4.50 14.22 17.76
C PHE A 112 3.94 12.98 18.47
N ALA A 113 4.42 12.69 19.69
CA ALA A 113 4.01 11.53 20.50
C ALA A 113 4.12 10.19 19.72
N GLY A 114 5.12 10.08 18.85
CA GLY A 114 5.35 8.90 18.02
C GLY A 114 4.47 8.80 16.78
N ARG A 115 3.56 9.76 16.54
CA ARG A 115 2.74 9.78 15.32
C ARG A 115 3.60 10.12 14.10
N PRO A 116 3.40 9.46 12.95
CA PRO A 116 4.20 9.68 11.74
C PRO A 116 3.77 10.96 11.01
N VAL A 117 3.99 12.11 11.63
CA VAL A 117 3.63 13.43 11.06
C VAL A 117 4.70 13.90 10.08
N VAL A 118 5.98 13.70 10.43
CA VAL A 118 7.12 13.97 9.56
C VAL A 118 7.52 12.69 8.85
N THR A 119 7.70 12.77 7.53
CA THR A 119 8.18 11.66 6.71
C THR A 119 9.31 12.14 5.80
N CYS A 120 9.93 11.22 5.05
CA CYS A 120 10.94 11.56 4.05
C CYS A 120 10.39 12.60 3.04
N ASN A 121 9.14 12.44 2.61
CA ASN A 121 8.48 13.32 1.64
C ASN A 121 8.24 14.73 2.18
N THR A 122 8.12 14.92 3.49
CA THR A 122 7.93 16.25 4.10
C THR A 122 9.07 17.20 3.73
N CYS A 123 10.31 16.69 3.66
CA CYS A 123 11.49 17.49 3.34
C CYS A 123 11.95 17.28 1.89
N HIS A 124 12.02 16.04 1.41
CA HIS A 124 12.62 15.74 0.11
C HIS A 124 11.72 16.11 -1.07
N ARG A 125 10.40 15.89 -0.96
CA ARG A 125 9.41 16.25 -2.00
C ARG A 125 9.79 15.80 -3.42
N GLY A 126 10.34 14.61 -3.56
CA GLY A 126 10.80 14.04 -4.84
C GLY A 126 12.19 14.51 -5.29
N SER A 127 12.94 15.23 -4.44
CA SER A 127 14.31 15.65 -4.70
C SER A 127 15.31 14.90 -3.81
N PRO A 128 16.50 14.52 -4.33
CA PRO A 128 17.52 13.82 -3.53
C PRO A 128 18.09 14.70 -2.42
N HIS A 129 18.00 16.02 -2.59
CA HIS A 129 18.44 17.00 -1.61
C HIS A 129 17.26 17.90 -1.23
N PRO A 130 16.86 17.94 0.05
CA PRO A 130 15.85 18.86 0.54
C PRO A 130 16.28 20.32 0.33
N SER A 131 15.36 21.16 -0.12
CA SER A 131 15.59 22.61 -0.20
C SER A 131 15.34 23.23 1.18
N ALA A 132 16.36 23.86 1.75
CA ALA A 132 16.21 24.60 3.01
C ALA A 132 15.44 25.93 2.83
N MET A 133 15.49 26.49 1.63
CA MET A 133 14.80 27.72 1.27
C MET A 133 13.62 27.41 0.35
N PRO A 134 12.50 28.14 0.48
CA PRO A 134 11.42 28.03 -0.49
C PRO A 134 11.90 28.50 -1.87
N SER A 135 11.38 27.88 -2.92
CA SER A 135 11.63 28.36 -4.29
C SER A 135 10.91 29.69 -4.50
N LEU A 136 11.69 30.76 -4.65
CA LEU A 136 11.14 32.07 -5.02
C LEU A 136 10.50 32.03 -6.40
N ASP A 137 11.07 31.26 -7.33
CA ASP A 137 10.48 31.07 -8.65
C ASP A 137 9.12 30.38 -8.58
N LEU A 138 8.89 29.45 -7.66
CA LEU A 138 7.55 28.86 -7.49
C LEU A 138 6.56 29.83 -6.83
N LEU A 139 7.06 30.68 -5.92
CA LEU A 139 6.23 31.63 -5.17
C LEU A 139 5.86 32.87 -5.99
N TYR A 140 6.76 33.30 -6.88
CA TYR A 140 6.66 34.53 -7.67
C TYR A 140 6.66 34.27 -9.18
N SER A 141 6.62 33.01 -9.63
CA SER A 141 6.29 32.77 -11.02
C SER A 141 4.94 33.40 -11.29
N SER A 142 4.88 34.24 -12.33
CA SER A 142 3.62 34.51 -13.00
C SER A 142 2.93 33.17 -13.19
N GLN A 143 1.63 33.09 -12.84
CA GLN A 143 0.80 31.92 -13.09
C GLN A 143 1.26 31.24 -14.38
N PRO A 144 1.41 29.89 -14.42
CA PRO A 144 1.66 29.20 -15.68
C PRO A 144 0.71 29.84 -16.69
N ALA A 145 1.26 30.37 -17.79
CA ALA A 145 0.45 31.05 -18.80
C ALA A 145 -0.79 30.19 -18.98
N GLU A 146 -2.00 30.77 -18.81
CA GLU A 146 -3.24 30.02 -18.94
C GLU A 146 -3.06 29.09 -20.13
N GLU A 147 -2.93 27.78 -19.85
CA GLU A 147 -2.83 26.79 -20.90
C GLU A 147 -4.02 27.11 -21.79
N PRO A 148 -3.83 27.52 -23.05
CA PRO A 148 -4.94 27.93 -23.89
C PRO A 148 -5.93 26.78 -23.82
N GLY A 149 -7.08 27.05 -23.19
CA GLY A 149 -7.91 26.00 -22.60
C GLY A 149 -8.05 24.84 -23.56
N ASP A 150 -7.67 23.65 -23.09
CA ASP A 150 -7.59 22.37 -23.81
C ASP A 150 -8.00 22.51 -25.28
N PRO A 151 -7.05 22.66 -26.23
CA PRO A 151 -7.40 22.63 -27.63
C PRO A 151 -7.68 21.17 -27.97
N ILE A 152 -8.83 20.65 -27.52
CA ILE A 152 -9.53 19.54 -28.16
C ILE A 152 -10.00 20.06 -29.52
N GLN A 153 -9.04 20.40 -30.38
CA GLN A 153 -9.28 20.76 -31.75
C GLN A 153 -9.07 19.48 -32.53
N GLN A 154 -10.19 18.87 -32.92
CA GLN A 154 -10.21 17.67 -33.74
C GLN A 154 -9.30 17.89 -34.97
N ALA A 155 -8.34 16.98 -35.21
CA ALA A 155 -7.43 17.17 -36.33
C ALA A 155 -8.21 17.10 -37.65
N PRO A 156 -7.76 17.80 -38.70
CA PRO A 156 -8.47 17.83 -39.98
C PRO A 156 -8.70 16.41 -40.52
N GLY A 157 -9.97 16.07 -40.77
CA GLY A 157 -10.37 14.76 -41.31
C GLY A 157 -10.54 13.63 -40.30
N GLN A 158 -10.40 13.88 -38.99
CA GLN A 158 -10.78 12.90 -37.99
C GLN A 158 -12.31 12.82 -37.84
N PRO A 159 -12.89 11.63 -37.63
CA PRO A 159 -14.28 11.47 -37.26
C PRO A 159 -14.52 12.01 -35.83
N PRO A 160 -15.73 12.49 -35.52
CA PRO A 160 -16.07 12.94 -34.18
C PRO A 160 -16.06 11.76 -33.18
N ALA A 161 -15.82 12.06 -31.90
CA ALA A 161 -15.58 11.04 -30.87
C ALA A 161 -16.76 10.07 -30.69
N ASP A 162 -17.98 10.55 -30.84
CA ASP A 162 -19.21 9.75 -30.85
C ASP A 162 -19.19 8.70 -31.97
N GLN A 163 -18.77 9.07 -33.18
CA GLN A 163 -18.67 8.12 -34.29
C GLN A 163 -17.63 7.03 -34.01
N ILE A 164 -16.52 7.35 -33.35
CA ILE A 164 -15.50 6.36 -32.97
C ILE A 164 -16.07 5.41 -31.90
N LEU A 165 -16.76 5.97 -30.90
CA LEU A 165 -17.40 5.21 -29.83
C LEU A 165 -18.49 4.29 -30.38
N ASP A 166 -19.34 4.76 -31.28
CA ASP A 166 -20.39 3.96 -31.93
C ASP A 166 -19.80 2.81 -32.73
N ARG A 167 -18.71 3.05 -33.47
CA ARG A 167 -17.99 1.99 -34.21
C ARG A 167 -17.38 0.96 -33.26
N TYR A 168 -16.83 1.39 -32.14
CA TYR A 168 -16.30 0.50 -31.12
C TYR A 168 -17.42 -0.34 -30.48
N LEU A 169 -18.52 0.30 -30.08
CA LEU A 169 -19.69 -0.36 -29.51
C LEU A 169 -20.27 -1.39 -30.48
N GLN A 170 -20.42 -1.04 -31.75
CA GLN A 170 -20.87 -1.95 -32.80
C GLN A 170 -19.92 -3.14 -32.99
N ALA A 171 -18.60 -2.91 -32.91
CA ALA A 171 -17.60 -3.97 -33.05
C ALA A 171 -17.60 -4.96 -31.86
N ILE A 172 -17.97 -4.50 -30.66
CA ILE A 172 -18.07 -5.36 -29.46
C ILE A 172 -19.47 -5.93 -29.22
N GLY A 173 -20.42 -5.69 -30.14
CA GLY A 173 -21.79 -6.23 -30.06
C GLY A 173 -22.76 -5.42 -29.21
N GLY A 174 -22.45 -4.14 -28.94
CA GLY A 174 -23.43 -3.16 -28.48
C GLY A 174 -24.44 -2.84 -29.59
N LEU A 175 -25.70 -2.58 -29.19
CA LEU A 175 -26.83 -2.29 -30.08
C LEU A 175 -26.58 -1.10 -31.01
#